data_AF-A0A2K5IGE1-F1
#
_entry.id   AF-A0A2K5IGE1-F1
#
_cell.length_a   1.000
_cell.length_b   1.000
_cell.length_c   1.000
_cell.angle_alpha   90.00
_cell.angle_beta   90.00
_cell.angle_gamma   90.00
#
_symmetry.space_group_name_H-M   'P 1'
#
loop_
_entity.id
_entity.type
_entity.pdbx_description
1 polymer ?
#
loop_
_entity_poly.entity_id
_entity_poly.type
_entity_poly.pdbx_seq_one_letter_code
_entity_poly.pdbx_strand_id
1 'polypeptide(L)'
;MSLRNSLTVAEPAMIAECKTRTEVFEISRRLIDRTNANFLVWPPCVEVQRCSGCCNNRNVQCRPTQVQLRPVQVRKIEIVRKKPIFKKATVTLEDHLACKCETVAAARPVTRSPGGSQEQRAKTPQTRVTIRTVRVRRPPKGKHRKFKHTHDKTALKETLGA
;
A
#
# COMPACT_ATOMS: atom_id res chain seq x y z
N MET A 1 -35.49 -29.36 -34.12
CA MET A 1 -34.99 -28.66 -32.92
C MET A 1 -33.50 -28.97 -32.75
N SER A 2 -32.61 -28.17 -33.34
CA SER A 2 -31.17 -28.34 -33.12
C SER A 2 -30.76 -27.47 -31.94
N LEU A 3 -30.61 -28.09 -30.77
CA LEU A 3 -29.93 -27.49 -29.63
C LEU A 3 -28.47 -27.28 -30.03
N ARG A 4 -28.10 -26.03 -30.36
CA ARG A 4 -26.70 -25.63 -30.54
C ARG A 4 -26.04 -25.76 -29.18
N ASN A 5 -25.26 -26.83 -29.04
CA ASN A 5 -24.44 -27.10 -27.88
C ASN A 5 -23.34 -26.01 -27.82
N SER A 6 -23.59 -24.94 -27.07
CA SER A 6 -22.59 -23.89 -26.81
C SER A 6 -21.57 -24.44 -25.82
N LEU A 7 -20.61 -25.22 -26.32
CA LEU A 7 -19.37 -25.53 -25.59
C LEU A 7 -18.70 -24.20 -25.26
N THR A 8 -18.78 -23.78 -24.00
CA THR A 8 -18.06 -22.61 -23.51
C THR A 8 -16.58 -22.93 -23.51
N VAL A 9 -15.88 -22.56 -24.58
CA VAL A 9 -14.43 -22.66 -24.67
C VAL A 9 -13.85 -21.62 -23.70
N ALA A 10 -13.06 -22.07 -22.73
CA ALA A 10 -12.37 -21.17 -21.81
C ALA A 10 -11.19 -20.49 -22.52
N GLU A 11 -11.17 -19.15 -22.50
CA GLU A 11 -10.04 -18.38 -23.00
C GLU A 11 -8.85 -18.47 -22.01
N PRO A 12 -7.61 -18.62 -22.48
CA PRO A 12 -6.43 -18.60 -21.61
C PRO A 12 -6.32 -17.26 -20.87
N ALA A 13 -5.98 -17.31 -19.59
CA ALA A 13 -5.79 -16.11 -18.77
C ALA A 13 -4.53 -15.33 -19.21
N MET A 14 -4.68 -14.01 -19.33
CA MET A 14 -3.58 -13.10 -19.66
C MET A 14 -3.06 -12.41 -18.40
N ILE A 15 -1.73 -12.34 -18.25
CA ILE A 15 -1.11 -11.66 -17.12
C ILE A 15 -1.36 -10.15 -17.20
N ALA A 16 -1.69 -9.55 -16.06
CA ALA A 16 -1.70 -8.10 -15.95
C ALA A 16 -0.25 -7.58 -15.94
N GLU A 17 0.26 -7.15 -17.10
CA GLU A 17 1.63 -6.65 -17.24
C GLU A 17 1.93 -5.46 -16.32
N CYS A 18 3.19 -5.33 -15.89
CA CYS A 18 3.69 -4.18 -15.12
C CYS A 18 3.71 -2.92 -16.01
N LYS A 19 2.71 -2.05 -15.84
CA LYS A 19 2.58 -0.80 -16.58
C LYS A 19 1.80 0.25 -15.78
N THR A 20 1.82 1.48 -16.27
CA THR A 20 0.99 2.56 -15.73
C THR A 20 -0.48 2.29 -16.04
N ARG A 21 -1.33 2.44 -15.03
CA ARG A 21 -2.79 2.40 -15.16
C ARG A 21 -3.38 3.55 -14.36
N THR A 22 -4.55 4.00 -14.78
CA THR A 22 -5.32 5.00 -14.05
C THR A 22 -5.88 4.37 -12.78
N GLU A 23 -5.57 4.98 -11.65
CA GLU A 23 -6.13 4.67 -10.34
C GLU A 23 -6.87 5.90 -9.80
N VAL A 24 -7.87 5.64 -8.96
CA VAL A 24 -8.61 6.70 -8.27
C VAL A 24 -7.88 7.03 -6.96
N PHE A 25 -7.47 8.29 -6.83
CA PHE A 25 -6.87 8.83 -5.62
C PHE A 25 -7.89 9.63 -4.82
N GLU A 26 -8.16 9.20 -3.58
CA GLU A 26 -8.98 9.94 -2.64
C GLU A 26 -8.19 11.11 -2.03
N ILE A 27 -8.71 12.32 -2.16
CA ILE A 27 -8.11 13.51 -1.57
C ILE A 27 -8.50 13.58 -0.10
N SER A 28 -7.66 12.97 0.75
CA SER A 28 -7.92 12.93 2.19
C SER A 28 -7.92 14.34 2.81
N ARG A 29 -8.84 14.56 3.75
CA ARG A 29 -8.97 15.83 4.49
C ARG A 29 -7.67 16.22 5.19
N ARG A 30 -6.94 15.22 5.72
CA ARG A 30 -5.64 15.38 6.40
C ARG A 30 -4.55 15.92 5.48
N LEU A 31 -4.67 15.74 4.16
CA LEU A 31 -3.71 16.24 3.19
C LEU A 31 -3.84 17.76 3.00
N ILE A 32 -5.05 18.30 3.19
CA ILE A 32 -5.35 19.73 3.01
C ILE A 32 -5.17 20.50 4.32
N ASP A 33 -5.76 20.00 5.41
CA ASP A 33 -5.69 20.65 6.71
C ASP A 33 -5.82 19.58 7.81
N ARG A 34 -4.78 19.47 8.63
CA ARG A 34 -4.71 18.50 9.74
C ARG A 34 -5.37 19.02 11.02
N THR A 35 -5.61 20.33 11.12
CA THR A 35 -6.03 21.00 12.35
C THR A 35 -7.55 21.12 12.45
N ASN A 36 -8.22 21.28 11.31
CA ASN A 36 -9.65 21.53 11.26
C ASN A 36 -10.40 20.29 10.75
N ALA A 37 -11.59 20.02 11.29
CA ALA A 37 -12.46 18.93 10.84
C ALA A 37 -13.86 19.41 10.41
N ASN A 38 -14.05 20.72 10.22
CA ASN A 38 -15.29 21.38 9.84
C ASN A 38 -15.25 21.87 8.39
N PHE A 39 -14.67 21.07 7.49
CA PHE A 39 -14.65 21.37 6.06
C PHE A 39 -14.87 20.13 5.19
N LEU A 40 -15.38 20.36 3.98
CA LEU A 40 -15.50 19.39 2.90
C LEU A 40 -14.50 19.70 1.79
N VAL A 41 -14.18 18.69 0.98
CA VAL A 41 -13.23 18.78 -0.13
C VAL A 41 -13.95 18.46 -1.42
N TRP A 42 -13.74 19.29 -2.45
CA TRP A 42 -14.31 19.07 -3.77
C TRP A 42 -13.29 19.30 -4.89
N PRO A 43 -13.11 18.35 -5.84
CA PRO A 43 -13.69 16.99 -5.86
C PRO A 43 -13.11 16.10 -4.74
N PRO A 44 -13.82 15.01 -4.33
CA PRO A 44 -13.33 14.10 -3.30
C PRO A 44 -12.25 13.14 -3.81
N CYS A 45 -12.27 12.81 -5.11
CA CYS A 45 -11.32 11.91 -5.74
C CYS A 45 -10.86 12.47 -7.09
N VAL A 46 -9.67 12.05 -7.53
CA VAL A 46 -9.07 12.42 -8.81
C VAL A 46 -8.37 11.21 -9.42
N GLU A 47 -8.17 11.23 -10.73
CA GLU A 47 -7.38 10.22 -11.44
C GLU A 47 -5.89 10.50 -11.29
N VAL A 48 -5.13 9.43 -11.02
CA VAL A 48 -3.67 9.42 -11.00
C VAL A 48 -3.14 8.24 -11.82
N GLN A 49 -1.94 8.37 -12.35
CA GLN A 49 -1.24 7.26 -13.00
C GLN A 49 -0.41 6.51 -11.97
N ARG A 50 -0.60 5.19 -11.85
CA ARG A 50 0.15 4.34 -10.91
C ARG A 50 0.63 3.07 -11.58
N CYS A 51 1.78 2.58 -11.11
CA CYS A 51 2.34 1.33 -11.56
C CYS A 51 1.60 0.18 -10.90
N SER A 52 1.00 -0.66 -11.72
CA SER A 52 0.26 -1.84 -11.28
C SER A 52 0.58 -3.03 -12.20
N GLY A 53 0.16 -4.22 -11.77
CA GLY A 53 0.39 -5.47 -12.49
C GLY A 53 1.44 -6.35 -11.82
N CYS A 54 1.76 -7.44 -12.51
CA CYS A 54 2.60 -8.51 -12.03
C CYS A 54 3.85 -8.64 -12.90
N CYS A 55 4.89 -9.19 -12.28
CA CYS A 55 6.11 -9.61 -12.93
C CYS A 55 6.19 -11.14 -12.91
N ASN A 56 6.97 -11.74 -13.83
CA ASN A 56 7.02 -13.20 -13.99
C ASN A 56 7.58 -13.94 -12.76
N ASN A 57 8.50 -13.32 -12.01
CA ASN A 57 9.16 -13.94 -10.86
C ASN A 57 8.73 -13.26 -9.55
N ARG A 58 8.63 -14.03 -8.47
CA ARG A 58 8.28 -13.49 -7.14
C ARG A 58 9.36 -12.60 -6.52
N ASN A 59 10.60 -12.70 -7.01
CA ASN A 59 11.74 -11.94 -6.53
C ASN A 59 11.86 -10.57 -7.20
N VAL A 60 10.92 -10.22 -8.09
CA VAL A 60 10.83 -8.90 -8.71
C VAL A 60 9.50 -8.25 -8.35
N GLN A 61 9.50 -6.93 -8.21
CA GLN A 61 8.31 -6.13 -7.94
C GLN A 61 8.15 -5.07 -9.03
N CYS A 62 6.91 -4.81 -9.42
CA CYS A 62 6.59 -3.71 -10.32
C CYS A 62 6.78 -2.38 -9.57
N ARG A 63 7.74 -1.57 -10.01
CA ARG A 63 8.11 -0.30 -9.38
C ARG A 63 8.15 0.84 -10.41
N PRO A 64 7.84 2.08 -9.99
CA PRO A 64 7.99 3.24 -10.86
C PRO A 64 9.46 3.54 -11.14
N THR A 65 9.79 3.81 -12.41
CA THR A 65 11.11 4.29 -12.83
C THR A 65 11.16 5.80 -13.00
N GLN A 66 10.01 6.41 -13.30
CA GLN A 66 9.86 7.84 -13.45
C GLN A 66 8.56 8.30 -12.80
N VAL A 67 8.64 9.38 -12.03
CA VAL A 67 7.53 9.96 -11.28
C VAL A 67 7.43 11.44 -11.61
N GLN A 68 6.20 11.93 -11.75
CA GLN A 68 5.86 13.34 -11.93
C GLN A 68 4.99 13.82 -10.77
N LEU A 69 5.39 14.96 -10.19
CA LEU A 69 4.58 15.66 -9.20
C LEU A 69 3.70 16.69 -9.91
N ARG A 70 2.39 16.49 -9.85
CA ARG A 70 1.41 17.35 -10.52
C ARG A 70 0.56 18.10 -9.49
N PRO A 71 0.75 19.41 -9.30
CA PRO A 71 -0.11 20.20 -8.43
C PRO A 71 -1.49 20.41 -9.07
N VAL A 72 -2.54 20.18 -8.30
CA VAL A 72 -3.93 20.44 -8.68
C VAL A 72 -4.61 21.34 -7.67
N GLN A 73 -5.56 22.16 -8.13
CA GLN A 73 -6.36 23.00 -7.24
C GLN A 73 -7.67 22.29 -6.91
N VAL A 74 -7.98 22.23 -5.61
CA VAL A 74 -9.26 21.75 -5.08
C VAL A 74 -9.94 22.82 -4.24
N ARG A 75 -11.23 22.62 -3.96
CA ARG A 75 -12.02 23.51 -3.12
C ARG A 75 -12.12 22.95 -1.71
N LYS A 76 -11.73 23.75 -0.73
CA LYS A 76 -12.00 23.56 0.69
C LYS A 76 -13.26 24.33 1.04
N ILE A 77 -14.31 23.62 1.45
CA ILE A 77 -15.61 24.19 1.80
C ILE A 77 -15.74 24.15 3.32
N GLU A 78 -15.41 25.24 4.00
CA GLU A 78 -15.52 25.35 5.46
C GLU A 78 -16.96 25.68 5.85
N ILE A 79 -17.49 25.01 6.88
CA ILE A 79 -18.85 25.27 7.38
C ILE A 79 -18.71 26.07 8.68
N VAL A 80 -18.97 27.37 8.61
CA VAL A 80 -18.89 28.28 9.76
C VAL A 80 -20.27 28.88 9.99
N ARG A 81 -20.83 28.71 11.19
CA ARG A 81 -22.17 29.23 11.55
C ARG A 81 -23.25 28.88 10.51
N LYS A 82 -23.27 27.61 10.06
CA LYS A 82 -24.17 27.07 9.01
C LYS A 82 -24.04 27.72 7.62
N LYS A 83 -23.03 28.56 7.37
CA LYS A 83 -22.75 29.16 6.06
C LYS A 83 -21.49 28.53 5.45
N PRO A 84 -21.50 28.13 4.16
CA PRO A 84 -20.32 27.60 3.50
C PRO A 84 -19.36 28.73 3.09
N ILE A 85 -18.08 28.55 3.39
CA ILE A 85 -16.98 29.43 2.96
C ILE A 85 -16.08 28.63 2.01
N PHE A 86 -15.92 29.13 0.79
CA PHE A 86 -15.12 28.48 -0.24
C PHE A 86 -13.70 29.02 -0.26
N LYS A 87 -12.73 28.14 -0.08
CA LYS A 87 -11.30 28.43 -0.20
C LYS A 87 -10.67 27.52 -1.24
N LYS A 88 -9.60 27.98 -1.88
CA LYS A 88 -8.77 27.15 -2.76
C LYS A 88 -7.66 26.50 -1.95
N ALA A 89 -7.39 25.23 -2.22
CA ALA A 89 -6.27 24.50 -1.68
C ALA A 89 -5.51 23.81 -2.81
N THR A 90 -4.19 23.76 -2.72
CA THR A 90 -3.35 23.06 -3.70
C THR A 90 -2.97 21.69 -3.13
N VAL A 91 -3.15 20.65 -3.94
CA VAL A 91 -2.80 19.27 -3.62
C VAL A 91 -1.79 18.79 -4.65
N THR A 92 -0.66 18.24 -4.21
CA THR A 92 0.33 17.65 -5.12
C THR A 92 0.03 16.17 -5.31
N LEU A 93 -0.26 15.77 -6.54
CA LEU A 93 -0.46 14.38 -6.93
C LEU A 93 0.86 13.76 -7.40
N GLU A 94 1.00 12.46 -7.19
CA GLU A 94 2.15 11.68 -7.65
C GLU A 94 1.69 10.73 -8.76
N ASP A 95 2.12 11.04 -9.99
CA ASP A 95 1.84 10.27 -11.20
C ASP A 95 3.09 9.48 -11.61
N HIS A 96 2.95 8.17 -11.78
CA HIS A 96 4.00 7.33 -12.34
C HIS A 96 3.97 7.43 -13.86
N LEU A 97 5.09 7.80 -14.49
CA LEU A 97 5.20 7.93 -15.95
C LEU A 97 5.71 6.66 -16.64
N ALA A 98 6.52 5.86 -15.93
CA ALA A 98 7.07 4.61 -16.43
C ALA A 98 7.28 3.60 -15.28
N CYS A 99 7.19 2.30 -15.61
CA CYS A 99 7.29 1.20 -14.67
C CYS A 99 8.28 0.14 -15.16
N LYS A 100 8.99 -0.53 -14.25
CA LYS A 100 9.76 -1.74 -14.57
C LYS A 100 9.67 -2.76 -13.45
N CYS A 101 9.94 -4.03 -13.79
CA CYS A 101 10.14 -5.09 -12.82
C CYS A 101 11.56 -4.98 -12.24
N GLU A 102 11.65 -4.66 -10.96
CA GLU A 102 12.91 -4.51 -10.24
C GLU A 102 13.14 -5.69 -9.31
N THR A 103 14.36 -6.20 -9.25
CA THR A 103 14.72 -7.24 -8.27
C THR A 103 14.64 -6.66 -6.87
N VAL A 104 13.88 -7.33 -6.02
CA VAL A 104 13.87 -7.03 -4.59
C VAL A 104 15.17 -7.59 -4.04
N ALA A 105 16.22 -6.77 -4.02
CA ALA A 105 17.42 -7.13 -3.29
C ALA A 105 16.98 -7.46 -1.86
N ALA A 106 17.18 -8.71 -1.43
CA ALA A 106 17.07 -9.05 -0.02
C ALA A 106 17.94 -8.02 0.71
N ALA A 107 17.35 -7.26 1.62
CA ALA A 107 18.05 -6.23 2.39
C ALA A 107 19.39 -6.83 2.80
N ARG A 108 20.49 -6.29 2.25
CA ARG A 108 21.83 -6.84 2.49
C ARG A 108 21.94 -7.02 4.00
N PRO A 109 22.20 -8.23 4.53
CA PRO A 109 22.59 -8.34 5.91
C PRO A 109 23.82 -7.44 6.04
N VAL A 110 23.73 -6.44 6.92
CA VAL A 110 24.89 -5.62 7.27
C VAL A 110 25.90 -6.58 7.87
N THR A 111 26.82 -7.09 7.05
CA THR A 111 27.96 -7.87 7.50
C THR A 111 28.83 -6.91 8.29
N ARG A 112 28.63 -6.87 9.61
CA ARG A 112 29.66 -6.38 10.53
C ARG A 112 30.84 -7.34 10.39
N SER A 113 31.85 -6.93 9.62
CA SER A 113 33.13 -7.61 9.59
C SER A 113 33.70 -7.72 11.01
N PRO A 114 34.16 -8.89 11.48
CA PRO A 114 34.98 -8.95 12.67
C PRO A 114 36.39 -8.49 12.28
N GLY A 115 36.66 -7.19 12.48
CA GLY A 115 38.01 -6.65 12.41
C GLY A 115 38.75 -6.97 13.70
N GLY A 116 39.70 -7.91 13.62
CA GLY A 116 40.66 -8.19 14.68
C GLY A 116 41.74 -7.10 14.75
N SER A 117 41.94 -6.60 15.97
CA SER A 117 43.21 -6.20 16.58
C SER A 117 44.13 -5.23 15.83
N GLN A 118 44.12 -3.95 16.23
CA GLN A 118 45.34 -3.28 16.66
C GLN A 118 45.03 -2.01 17.49
N GLU A 119 45.40 -2.14 18.76
CA GLU A 119 45.82 -1.14 19.74
C GLU A 119 46.15 0.26 19.19
N GLN A 120 45.49 1.30 19.73
CA GLN A 120 46.22 2.43 20.35
C GLN A 120 45.29 3.33 21.18
N ARG A 121 45.92 3.80 22.26
CA ARG A 121 45.43 4.47 23.46
C ARG A 121 45.36 5.99 23.23
N ALA A 122 44.22 6.63 23.48
CA ALA A 122 44.17 8.04 23.89
C ALA A 122 42.86 8.40 24.61
N LYS A 123 43.01 9.05 25.77
CA LYS A 123 41.98 9.52 26.70
C LYS A 123 41.16 10.69 26.13
N THR A 124 39.85 10.70 26.37
CA THR A 124 39.09 11.92 26.77
C THR A 124 37.73 11.55 27.37
N PRO A 125 37.21 12.27 28.39
CA PRO A 125 36.08 11.81 29.20
C PRO A 125 34.73 12.22 28.58
N GLN A 126 33.83 11.25 28.35
CA GLN A 126 32.44 11.52 27.98
C GLN A 126 31.52 11.39 29.20
N THR A 127 30.83 12.49 29.51
CA THR A 127 29.71 12.61 30.45
C THR A 127 28.61 11.62 30.07
N ARG A 128 28.35 10.65 30.95
CA ARG A 128 27.44 9.52 30.69
C ARG A 128 26.00 9.90 31.07
N VAL A 129 25.17 10.28 30.10
CA VAL A 129 23.71 10.35 30.30
C VAL A 129 23.11 8.96 30.02
N THR A 130 22.67 8.29 31.07
CA THR A 130 22.07 6.95 31.00
C THR A 130 20.63 7.00 30.47
N ILE A 131 20.41 6.64 29.21
CA ILE A 131 19.06 6.42 28.67
C ILE A 131 18.64 4.99 29.03
N ARG A 132 17.70 4.85 29.98
CA ARG A 132 17.07 3.57 30.32
C ARG A 132 16.18 3.09 29.17
N THR A 133 16.60 2.06 28.45
CA THR A 133 15.76 1.39 27.44
C THR A 133 14.92 0.30 28.10
N VAL A 134 13.60 0.48 28.08
CA VAL A 134 12.64 -0.53 28.55
C VAL A 134 12.50 -1.62 27.49
N ARG A 135 12.85 -2.86 27.82
CA ARG A 135 12.64 -4.03 26.94
C ARG A 135 11.16 -4.45 26.98
N VAL A 136 10.43 -4.20 25.90
CA VAL A 136 9.08 -4.77 25.71
C VAL A 136 9.22 -6.23 25.29
N ARG A 137 8.72 -7.16 26.13
CA ARG A 137 8.67 -8.60 25.80
C ARG A 137 7.58 -8.86 24.76
N ARG A 138 7.92 -9.56 23.67
CA ARG A 138 6.99 -9.98 22.62
C ARG A 138 6.08 -11.11 23.15
N PRO A 139 4.74 -11.08 22.94
CA PRO A 139 3.84 -12.15 23.37
C PRO A 139 4.13 -13.47 22.62
N PRO A 140 3.92 -14.64 23.26
CA PRO A 140 4.13 -15.93 22.63
C PRO A 140 3.08 -16.19 21.53
N LYS A 141 3.53 -16.72 20.39
CA LYS A 141 2.67 -17.10 19.26
C LYS A 141 1.76 -18.27 19.66
N GLY A 142 0.45 -18.06 19.62
CA GLY A 142 -0.56 -19.11 19.83
C GLY A 142 -0.50 -20.18 18.74
N LYS A 143 -0.72 -21.44 19.14
CA LYS A 143 -0.76 -22.60 18.23
C LYS A 143 -1.97 -22.48 17.29
N HIS A 144 -1.74 -22.60 15.98
CA HIS A 144 -2.80 -22.63 14.98
C HIS A 144 -3.69 -23.88 15.19
N ARG A 145 -4.98 -23.69 15.45
CA ARG A 145 -5.98 -24.77 15.44
C ARG A 145 -6.09 -25.29 14.00
N LYS A 146 -5.77 -26.57 13.78
CA LYS A 146 -6.07 -27.25 12.52
C LYS A 146 -7.59 -27.29 12.34
N PHE A 147 -8.08 -26.68 11.26
CA PHE A 147 -9.47 -26.82 10.83
C PHE A 147 -9.66 -28.26 10.32
N LYS A 148 -10.49 -29.06 10.98
CA LYS A 148 -10.86 -30.39 10.47
C LYS A 148 -11.86 -30.19 9.33
N HIS A 149 -11.51 -30.62 8.14
CA HIS A 149 -12.42 -30.66 7.00
C HIS A 149 -13.35 -31.86 7.19
N THR A 150 -14.62 -31.61 7.53
CA THR A 150 -15.65 -32.65 7.46
C THR A 150 -16.19 -32.67 6.04
N HIS A 151 -16.01 -33.79 5.35
CA HIS A 151 -16.73 -34.09 4.12
C HIS A 151 -18.16 -34.47 4.52
N ASP A 152 -19.13 -33.63 4.19
CA ASP A 152 -20.50 -34.10 4.03
C ASP A 152 -21.13 -33.41 2.81
N LYS A 153 -21.25 -34.21 1.75
CA LYS A 153 -21.80 -33.84 0.44
C LYS A 153 -23.22 -34.37 0.42
N THR A 154 -24.14 -33.72 1.13
CA THR A 154 -25.61 -33.77 0.92
C THR A 154 -26.32 -33.11 2.11
N ALA A 155 -26.65 -31.82 2.00
CA ALA A 155 -27.81 -31.14 2.62
C ALA A 155 -27.56 -29.63 2.66
N LEU A 156 -28.00 -28.92 1.60
CA LEU A 156 -28.46 -27.51 1.60
C LEU A 156 -28.69 -27.07 0.13
N LYS A 157 -29.46 -27.89 -0.60
CA LYS A 157 -30.45 -27.38 -1.54
C LYS A 157 -31.78 -27.54 -0.81
N GLU A 158 -32.18 -26.49 -0.12
CA GLU A 158 -33.52 -26.18 0.41
C GLU A 158 -33.33 -25.25 1.60
N THR A 159 -33.28 -23.93 1.33
CA THR A 159 -33.87 -22.87 2.17
C THR A 159 -33.54 -21.52 1.52
N LEU A 160 -34.56 -20.89 0.94
CA LEU A 160 -34.63 -19.54 0.33
C LEU A 160 -33.95 -19.41 -1.05
N GLY A 161 -34.63 -19.45 -2.20
CA GLY A 161 -36.07 -19.33 -2.43
C GLY A 161 -36.57 -17.88 -2.48
N ALA A 162 -35.97 -17.05 -3.35
CA ALA A 162 -36.58 -15.95 -4.11
C ALA A 162 -35.52 -15.36 -5.05
#